data_AF-A0A3B0UUR5-F1
#
_entry.id   AF-A0A3B0UUR5-F1
#
_cell.length_a   1.000
_cell.length_b   1.000
_cell.length_c   1.000
_cell.angle_alpha   90.00
_cell.angle_beta   90.00
_cell.angle_gamma   90.00
#
_symmetry.space_group_name_H-M   'P 1'
#
loop_
_entity.id
_entity.type
_entity.pdbx_description
1 polymer ?
#
loop_
_entity_poly.entity_id
_entity_poly.type
_entity_poly.pdbx_seq_one_letter_code
_entity_poly.pdbx_strand_id
1 'polypeptide(L)'
;MAKKKKRAPLPELPSGVWLFDSHCHLDMEDYSTDRLAVIQRAARAGVSKMMTIGIDLPSSRAALRLAETNSGIFCAVGIHPHSAAEADDAALT
;
A
#
# COMPACT_ATOMS: atom_id res chain seq x y z
N MET A 1 2.77 15.76 27.43
CA MET A 1 3.42 14.54 26.91
C MET A 1 2.41 13.40 26.91
N ALA A 2 1.98 12.90 25.74
CA ALA A 2 1.01 11.80 25.67
C ALA A 2 1.69 10.46 26.01
N LYS A 3 1.16 9.73 26.99
CA LYS A 3 1.61 8.37 27.32
C LYS A 3 1.42 7.47 26.09
N LYS A 4 2.51 6.98 25.50
CA LYS A 4 2.44 5.94 24.45
C LYS A 4 1.75 4.70 25.03
N LYS A 5 0.52 4.41 24.59
CA LYS A 5 -0.15 3.14 24.90
C LYS A 5 0.72 2.00 24.36
N LYS A 6 1.08 1.03 25.20
CA LYS A 6 1.72 -0.21 24.75
C LYS A 6 0.77 -0.90 23.78
N ARG A 7 1.21 -1.10 22.53
CA ARG A 7 0.46 -1.89 21.55
C ARG A 7 0.47 -3.36 22.01
N ALA A 8 -0.67 -4.03 21.93
CA ALA A 8 -0.76 -5.48 22.11
C ALA A 8 0.12 -6.18 21.04
N PRO A 9 0.65 -7.38 21.33
CA PRO A 9 1.35 -8.17 20.32
C PRO A 9 0.42 -8.48 19.14
N LEU A 10 0.99 -8.58 17.94
CA LEU A 10 0.25 -9.04 16.76
C LEU A 10 -0.15 -10.52 16.94
N PRO A 11 -1.29 -10.94 16.38
CA PRO A 11 -1.65 -12.35 16.39
C PRO A 11 -0.63 -13.18 15.60
N GLU A 12 -0.33 -14.38 16.08
CA GLU A 12 0.47 -15.36 15.33
C GLU A 12 -0.41 -16.04 14.28
N LEU A 13 0.11 -16.18 13.06
CA LEU A 13 -0.57 -16.91 11.99
C LEU A 13 -0.16 -18.38 12.03
N PRO A 14 -1.08 -19.32 11.71
CA PRO A 14 -0.73 -20.72 11.55
C PRO A 14 0.34 -20.93 10.48
N SER A 15 1.14 -21.99 10.61
CA SER A 15 2.16 -22.34 9.63
C SER A 15 1.55 -22.48 8.22
N GLY A 16 2.19 -21.87 7.22
CA GLY A 16 1.73 -21.87 5.84
C GLY A 16 0.60 -20.87 5.51
N VAL A 17 0.08 -20.14 6.50
CA VAL A 17 -0.91 -19.07 6.29
C VAL A 17 -0.21 -17.75 6.06
N TRP A 18 -0.66 -17.02 5.04
CA TRP A 18 -0.23 -15.67 4.74
C TRP A 18 -1.45 -14.79 4.44
N LEU A 19 -1.30 -13.49 4.66
CA LEU A 19 -2.33 -12.49 4.42
C LEU A 19 -2.02 -11.69 3.16
N PHE A 20 -3.09 -11.32 2.46
CA PHE A 20 -3.07 -10.32 1.40
C PHE A 20 -3.68 -9.04 1.95
N ASP A 21 -2.91 -7.96 2.02
CA ASP A 21 -3.51 -6.63 2.26
C ASP A 21 -4.19 -6.18 0.97
N SER A 22 -5.53 -6.25 0.95
CA SER A 22 -6.34 -5.94 -0.23
C SER A 22 -6.36 -4.47 -0.59
N HIS A 23 -6.00 -3.58 0.33
CA HIS A 23 -6.12 -2.14 0.11
C HIS A 23 -5.20 -1.37 1.06
N CYS A 24 -4.09 -0.88 0.54
CA CYS A 24 -3.21 0.06 1.23
C CYS A 24 -2.78 1.21 0.30
N HIS A 25 -2.16 2.24 0.88
CA HIS A 25 -1.61 3.37 0.12
C HIS A 25 -0.12 3.51 0.46
N LEU A 26 0.70 2.60 -0.06
CA LEU A 26 2.16 2.63 0.16
C LEU A 26 2.83 3.80 -0.58
N ASP A 27 2.13 4.40 -1.54
CA ASP A 27 2.53 5.56 -2.32
C ASP A 27 2.49 6.88 -1.53
N MET A 28 1.82 6.91 -0.37
CA MET A 28 1.73 8.11 0.48
C MET A 28 3.11 8.61 0.96
N GLU A 29 3.21 9.94 1.10
CA GLU A 29 4.40 10.64 1.57
C GLU A 29 4.79 10.23 3.00
N ASP A 30 3.82 9.85 3.84
CA ASP A 30 4.06 9.36 5.20
C ASP A 30 5.02 8.17 5.25
N TYR A 31 5.13 7.40 4.16
CA TYR A 31 6.04 6.27 4.03
C TYR A 31 7.32 6.59 3.26
N SER A 32 7.52 7.81 2.75
CA SER A 32 8.64 8.12 1.85
C SER A 32 10.02 7.80 2.44
N THR A 33 10.17 7.96 3.75
CA THR A 33 11.43 7.76 4.47
C THR A 33 11.73 6.29 4.81
N ASP A 34 10.70 5.45 4.99
CA ASP A 34 10.88 4.08 5.50
C ASP A 34 10.03 3.00 4.80
N ARG A 35 9.47 3.29 3.61
CA ARG A 35 8.57 2.41 2.85
C ARG A 35 9.05 0.96 2.76
N LEU A 36 10.30 0.74 2.38
CA LEU A 36 10.87 -0.61 2.28
C LEU A 36 10.92 -1.31 3.64
N ALA A 37 11.22 -0.57 4.70
CA ALA A 37 11.20 -1.10 6.05
C ALA A 37 9.77 -1.43 6.51
N VAL A 38 8.76 -0.63 6.11
CA VAL A 38 7.33 -0.92 6.35
C VAL A 38 6.93 -2.23 5.66
N ILE A 39 7.24 -2.37 4.37
CA ILE A 39 6.94 -3.57 3.57
C ILE A 39 7.57 -4.81 4.21
N GLN A 40 8.84 -4.72 4.62
CA GLN A 40 9.53 -5.83 5.28
C GLN A 40 8.94 -6.16 6.65
N ARG A 41 8.51 -5.16 7.43
CA ARG A 41 7.82 -5.38 8.71
C ARG A 41 6.47 -6.09 8.48
N ALA A 42 5.72 -5.70 7.46
CA ALA A 42 4.46 -6.34 7.08
C ALA A 42 4.68 -7.81 6.67
N ALA A 43 5.68 -8.07 5.82
CA ALA A 43 6.04 -9.42 5.41
C ALA A 43 6.42 -10.33 6.60
N ARG A 44 7.21 -9.81 7.56
CA ARG A 44 7.56 -10.54 8.79
C ARG A 44 6.36 -10.82 9.70
N ALA A 45 5.31 -10.00 9.62
CA ALA A 45 4.05 -10.23 10.31
C ALA A 45 3.08 -11.14 9.53
N GLY A 46 3.50 -11.68 8.38
CA GLY A 46 2.71 -12.59 7.55
C GLY A 46 1.83 -11.92 6.51
N VAL A 47 1.89 -10.59 6.36
CA VAL A 47 1.29 -9.87 5.23
C VAL A 47 2.26 -9.93 4.05
N SER A 48 2.27 -11.08 3.37
CA SER A 48 3.26 -11.39 2.34
C SER A 48 2.95 -10.77 0.98
N LYS A 49 1.71 -10.30 0.77
CA LYS A 49 1.28 -9.63 -0.46
C LYS A 49 0.40 -8.44 -0.14
N MET A 50 0.49 -7.38 -0.95
CA MET A 50 -0.24 -6.13 -0.72
C MET A 50 -0.68 -5.52 -2.05
N MET A 51 -1.86 -4.92 -2.08
CA MET A 51 -2.38 -4.12 -3.18
C MET A 51 -2.34 -2.63 -2.79
N THR A 52 -1.43 -1.87 -3.41
CA THR A 52 -1.38 -0.41 -3.23
C THR A 52 -2.31 0.28 -4.23
N ILE A 53 -3.07 1.27 -3.78
CA ILE A 53 -4.17 1.85 -4.55
C ILE A 53 -3.82 3.25 -5.03
N GLY A 54 -3.71 3.41 -6.35
CA GLY A 54 -3.70 4.72 -7.00
C GLY A 54 -5.11 5.30 -7.04
N ILE A 55 -5.24 6.59 -6.74
CA ILE A 55 -6.51 7.33 -6.64
C ILE A 55 -6.61 8.48 -7.64
N ASP A 56 -5.52 8.80 -8.31
CA ASP A 56 -5.40 9.78 -9.39
C ASP A 56 -4.27 9.32 -10.33
N LEU A 57 -4.01 10.07 -11.40
CA LEU A 57 -2.94 9.71 -12.35
C LEU A 57 -1.54 9.71 -11.69
N PRO A 58 -1.12 10.73 -10.91
CA PRO A 58 0.16 10.72 -10.21
C PRO A 58 0.36 9.52 -9.26
N SER A 59 -0.61 9.25 -8.38
CA SER A 59 -0.56 8.14 -7.42
C SER A 59 -0.66 6.78 -8.12
N SER A 60 -1.45 6.66 -9.19
CA SER A 60 -1.48 5.43 -10.01
C SER A 60 -0.11 5.12 -10.62
N ARG A 61 0.60 6.14 -11.13
CA ARG A 61 1.98 5.95 -11.62
C ARG A 61 2.95 5.60 -10.49
N ALA A 62 2.78 6.17 -9.30
CA ALA A 62 3.59 5.82 -8.14
C ALA A 62 3.34 4.38 -7.67
N ALA A 63 2.08 3.98 -7.58
CA ALA A 63 1.63 2.63 -7.25
C ALA A 63 2.20 1.59 -8.23
N LEU A 64 2.15 1.87 -9.54
CA LEU A 64 2.76 1.01 -10.56
C LEU A 64 4.26 0.84 -10.36
N ARG A 65 5.01 1.94 -10.16
CA ARG A 65 6.47 1.86 -9.89
C ARG A 65 6.79 1.02 -8.66
N LEU A 66 5.95 1.11 -7.62
CA LEU A 66 6.12 0.29 -6.41
C LEU A 66 5.91 -1.19 -6.71
N ALA A 67 4.87 -1.54 -7.48
CA ALA A 67 4.60 -2.92 -7.89
C ALA A 67 5.72 -3.50 -8.79
N GLU A 68 6.25 -2.71 -9.72
CA GLU A 68 7.35 -3.13 -10.61
C GLU A 68 8.66 -3.42 -9.85
N THR A 69 8.93 -2.66 -8.79
CA THR A 69 10.22 -2.71 -8.07
C THR A 69 10.21 -3.60 -6.83
N ASN A 70 9.04 -4.08 -6.39
CA ASN A 70 8.91 -4.86 -5.15
C ASN A 70 8.07 -6.12 -5.38
N SER A 71 8.70 -7.29 -5.24
CA SER A 71 7.97 -8.56 -5.32
C SER A 71 6.92 -8.66 -4.21
N GLY A 72 5.73 -9.16 -4.58
CA GLY A 72 4.59 -9.25 -3.66
C GLY A 72 3.76 -7.97 -3.52
N ILE A 73 4.17 -6.87 -4.14
CA ILE A 73 3.35 -5.65 -4.26
C ILE A 73 2.61 -5.69 -5.60
N PHE A 74 1.31 -5.45 -5.52
CA PHE A 74 0.40 -5.28 -6.66
C PHE A 74 -0.13 -3.85 -6.62
N CYS A 75 -0.64 -3.35 -7.76
CA CYS A 75 -1.27 -2.04 -7.81
C CYS A 75 -2.65 -2.10 -8.46
N ALA A 76 -3.57 -1.28 -7.93
CA ALA A 76 -4.77 -0.86 -8.63
C ALA A 76 -4.55 0.59 -9.11
N VAL A 77 -5.03 0.88 -10.32
CA VAL A 77 -4.95 2.22 -10.93
C VAL A 77 -6.36 2.72 -11.24
N GLY A 78 -6.59 4.02 -11.10
CA GLY A 78 -7.88 4.62 -11.36
C GLY A 78 -8.01 6.02 -10.77
N ILE A 79 -9.22 6.56 -10.87
CA ILE A 79 -9.62 7.87 -10.34
C ILE A 79 -10.62 7.65 -9.21
N HIS A 80 -10.30 8.16 -8.01
CA HIS A 80 -11.21 8.14 -6.87
C HIS A 80 -12.43 9.04 -7.14
N PRO A 81 -13.64 8.70 -6.68
CA PRO A 81 -14.85 9.47 -6.98
C PRO A 81 -14.79 10.96 -6.59
N HIS A 82 -13.97 11.32 -5.60
CA HIS A 82 -13.74 12.73 -5.25
C HIS A 82 -13.03 13.53 -6.36
N SER A 83 -12.24 12.86 -7.20
CA SER A 83 -11.54 13.43 -8.35
C SER A 83 -12.23 13.10 -9.68
N ALA A 84 -13.48 12.62 -9.66
CA ALA A 84 -14.19 12.22 -10.88
C ALA A 84 -14.33 13.38 -11.90
N ALA A 85 -14.39 14.62 -11.43
CA ALA A 85 -14.43 15.81 -12.29
C ALA A 85 -13.11 16.07 -13.04
N GLU A 86 -12.01 15.48 -12.57
CA GLU A 86 -10.67 15.59 -13.17
C GLU A 86 -10.38 14.43 -14.15
N ALA A 87 -11.31 13.48 -14.29
CA ALA A 87 -11.17 12.38 -15.23
C ALA A 87 -11.36 12.89 -16.67
N ASP A 88 -10.26 12.90 -17.42
CA ASP A 88 -10.22 13.18 -18.85
C ASP A 88 -9.61 12.02 -19.63
N ASP A 89 -9.49 12.17 -20.95
CA ASP A 89 -8.91 11.14 -21.81
C ASP A 89 -7.45 10.82 -21.45
N ALA A 90 -6.71 11.76 -20.85
CA ALA A 90 -5.32 11.53 -20.45
C ALA A 90 -5.22 10.57 -19.25
N ALA A 91 -6.30 10.40 -18.47
CA ALA A 91 -6.38 9.39 -17.41
C ALA A 91 -6.53 7.95 -17.95
N LEU A 92 -6.81 7.77 -19.26
CA LEU A 92 -7.01 6.47 -19.90
C LEU A 92 -5.75 5.93 -20.64
N THR A 93 -4.63 6.67 -20.62
CA THR A 93 -3.41 6.37 -21.39
C THR A 93 -2.15 6.31 -20.52
#